data_AF-A0A269VUM0-F1
#
_entry.id   AF-A0A269VUM0-F1
#
_cell.length_a   1.000
_cell.length_b   1.000
_cell.length_c   1.000
_cell.angle_alpha   90.00
_cell.angle_beta   90.00
_cell.angle_gamma   90.00
#
_symmetry.space_group_name_H-M   'P 1'
#
loop_
_entity.id
_entity.type
_entity.pdbx_description
1 polymer ?
#
loop_
_entity_poly.entity_id
_entity_poly.type
_entity_poly.pdbx_seq_one_letter_code
_entity_poly.pdbx_strand_id
1 'polypeptide(L)'
;MTDEDYESVVQNATKFSDMSLPVWHLEITGKCLCELSNFDLIRCIRQDVFTDLATFEIIERIDEQNTPFYADIDSMELMEKLSSVSSDILSVYKSKLDKMIENVEKNDLINLADIWMFDEQKETYQGYIDVIKNKIHG
;
A
#
# COMPACT_ATOMS: atom_id res chain seq x y z
N MET A 1 -15.68 -1.83 12.04
CA MET A 1 -16.18 -1.77 10.66
C MET A 1 -17.66 -2.08 10.72
N THR A 2 -18.51 -1.17 10.27
CA THR A 2 -19.96 -1.42 10.17
C THR A 2 -20.27 -2.10 8.85
N ASP A 3 -21.46 -2.71 8.74
CA ASP A 3 -21.88 -3.37 7.49
C ASP A 3 -21.95 -2.37 6.31
N GLU A 4 -22.27 -1.10 6.59
CA GLU A 4 -22.29 0.00 5.60
C GLU A 4 -20.87 0.36 5.12
N ASP A 5 -19.88 0.38 6.02
CA ASP A 5 -18.48 0.60 5.65
C ASP A 5 -17.96 -0.54 4.75
N TYR A 6 -18.31 -1.78 5.07
CA TYR A 6 -17.92 -2.95 4.30
C TYR A 6 -18.57 -2.97 2.90
N GLU A 7 -19.87 -2.67 2.80
CA GLU A 7 -20.55 -2.58 1.50
C GLU A 7 -19.97 -1.47 0.62
N SER A 8 -19.61 -0.33 1.20
CA SER A 8 -18.92 0.76 0.51
C SER A 8 -17.56 0.31 -0.04
N VAL A 9 -16.76 -0.39 0.77
CA VAL A 9 -15.46 -0.94 0.35
C VAL A 9 -15.62 -1.94 -0.81
N VAL A 10 -16.59 -2.86 -0.73
CA VAL A 10 -16.84 -3.87 -1.77
C VAL A 10 -17.32 -3.22 -3.08
N GLN A 11 -18.22 -2.25 -3.01
CA GLN A 11 -18.70 -1.53 -4.19
C GLN A 11 -17.58 -0.72 -4.85
N ASN A 12 -16.72 -0.08 -4.05
CA ASN A 12 -15.54 0.61 -4.55
C ASN A 12 -14.59 -0.36 -5.26
N ALA A 13 -14.20 -1.47 -4.62
CA ALA A 13 -13.31 -2.46 -5.21
C ALA A 13 -13.83 -2.98 -6.57
N THR A 14 -15.12 -3.27 -6.66
CA THR A 14 -15.77 -3.75 -7.90
C THR A 14 -15.74 -2.69 -9.00
N LYS A 15 -16.09 -1.44 -8.68
CA LYS A 15 -16.09 -0.33 -9.64
C LYS A 15 -14.69 -0.03 -10.18
N PHE A 16 -13.66 -0.08 -9.33
CA PHE A 16 -12.28 0.18 -9.75
C PHE A 16 -11.71 -0.96 -10.60
N SER A 17 -12.09 -2.21 -10.33
CA SER A 17 -11.72 -3.39 -11.14
C SER A 17 -12.26 -3.28 -12.58
N ASP A 18 -13.52 -2.87 -12.74
CA ASP A 18 -14.20 -2.86 -14.04
C ASP A 18 -13.88 -1.61 -14.89
N MET A 19 -13.29 -0.58 -14.29
CA MET A 19 -12.96 0.65 -14.99
C MET A 19 -11.75 0.46 -15.94
N SER A 20 -11.95 0.81 -17.21
CA SER A 20 -10.87 0.77 -18.22
C SER A 20 -9.74 1.73 -17.86
N LEU A 21 -8.50 1.36 -18.21
CA LEU A 21 -7.31 2.16 -17.90
C LEU A 21 -7.38 3.62 -18.40
N PRO A 22 -7.83 3.91 -19.63
CA PRO A 22 -7.90 5.30 -20.10
C PRO A 22 -8.92 6.13 -19.33
N VAL A 23 -10.08 5.55 -18.97
CA VAL A 23 -11.11 6.25 -18.18
C VAL A 23 -10.59 6.53 -16.78
N TRP A 24 -10.01 5.52 -16.13
CA TRP A 24 -9.39 5.67 -14.82
C TRP A 24 -8.30 6.75 -14.80
N HIS A 25 -7.39 6.73 -15.79
CA HIS A 25 -6.32 7.71 -15.88
C HIS A 25 -6.85 9.15 -15.98
N LEU A 26 -7.88 9.37 -16.81
CA LEU A 26 -8.52 10.69 -16.93
C LEU A 26 -9.17 11.12 -15.61
N GLU A 27 -9.81 10.21 -14.89
CA GLU A 27 -10.44 10.50 -13.60
C GLU A 27 -9.44 10.93 -12.52
N ILE A 28 -8.24 10.34 -12.48
CA ILE A 28 -7.24 10.66 -11.45
C ILE A 28 -6.40 11.90 -11.78
N THR A 29 -6.20 12.22 -13.07
CA THR A 29 -5.34 13.36 -13.46
C THR A 29 -5.85 14.74 -13.01
N GLY A 30 -7.13 14.86 -12.68
CA GLY A 30 -7.72 16.11 -12.16
C GLY A 30 -7.77 16.22 -10.64
N LYS A 31 -7.26 15.22 -9.90
CA LYS A 31 -7.40 15.10 -8.45
C LYS A 31 -6.10 15.42 -7.71
N CYS A 32 -6.22 15.91 -6.48
CA CYS A 32 -5.13 15.95 -5.53
C CYS A 32 -4.78 14.54 -5.03
N LEU A 33 -3.53 14.31 -4.60
CA LEU A 33 -3.10 13.00 -4.08
C LEU A 33 -3.93 12.51 -2.89
N CYS A 34 -4.29 13.41 -1.98
CA CYS A 34 -5.14 13.10 -0.83
C CYS A 34 -6.57 12.67 -1.22
N GLU A 35 -7.02 12.98 -2.45
CA GLU A 35 -8.33 12.57 -2.97
C GLU A 35 -8.28 11.21 -3.68
N LEU A 36 -7.08 10.67 -3.93
CA LEU A 36 -6.92 9.37 -4.55
C LEU A 36 -7.25 8.27 -3.54
N SER A 37 -8.08 7.32 -3.98
CA SER A 37 -8.32 6.12 -3.21
C SER A 37 -7.03 5.30 -3.14
N ASN A 38 -6.95 4.42 -2.15
CA ASN A 38 -5.81 3.51 -2.08
C ASN A 38 -5.69 2.60 -3.32
N PHE A 39 -6.81 2.21 -3.94
CA PHE A 39 -6.82 1.49 -5.21
C PHE A 39 -6.20 2.31 -6.35
N ASP A 40 -6.47 3.61 -6.39
CA ASP A 40 -5.84 4.51 -7.37
C ASP A 40 -4.33 4.58 -7.15
N LEU A 41 -3.87 4.72 -5.90
CA LEU A 41 -2.45 4.79 -5.57
C LEU A 41 -1.70 3.50 -5.92
N ILE A 42 -2.27 2.33 -5.58
CA ILE A 42 -1.71 1.03 -5.97
C ILE A 42 -1.70 0.88 -7.50
N ARG A 43 -2.78 1.30 -8.17
CA ARG A 43 -2.88 1.22 -9.63
C ARG A 43 -1.89 2.16 -10.33
N CYS A 44 -1.59 3.33 -9.77
CA CYS A 44 -0.50 4.20 -10.22
C CYS A 44 0.83 3.45 -10.28
N ILE A 45 1.22 2.79 -9.18
CA ILE A 45 2.44 1.97 -9.15
C ILE A 45 2.36 0.81 -10.16
N ARG A 46 1.24 0.09 -10.20
CA ARG A 46 1.04 -1.06 -11.10
C ARG A 46 1.13 -0.69 -12.59
N GLN A 47 0.77 0.54 -12.96
CA GLN A 47 0.80 1.02 -14.34
C GLN A 47 2.04 1.86 -14.65
N ASP A 48 2.94 2.03 -13.69
CA ASP A 48 4.10 2.91 -13.78
C ASP A 48 3.75 4.36 -14.17
N VAL A 49 2.72 4.90 -13.51
CA VAL A 49 2.21 6.26 -13.72
C VAL A 49 2.17 6.98 -12.39
N PHE A 50 2.79 8.16 -12.32
CA PHE A 50 2.91 8.96 -11.08
C PHE A 50 3.47 8.14 -9.89
N THR A 51 4.36 7.18 -10.16
CA THR A 51 4.88 6.22 -9.18
C THR A 51 5.52 6.91 -7.97
N ASP A 52 6.26 7.99 -8.19
CA ASP A 52 6.88 8.82 -7.15
C ASP A 52 5.84 9.47 -6.23
N LEU A 53 4.82 10.10 -6.81
CA LEU A 53 3.74 10.77 -6.08
C LEU A 53 2.82 9.78 -5.36
N ALA A 54 2.54 8.63 -5.98
CA ALA A 54 1.76 7.57 -5.36
C ALA A 54 2.50 6.95 -4.17
N THR A 55 3.82 6.73 -4.33
CA THR A 55 4.67 6.23 -3.25
C THR A 55 4.73 7.20 -2.07
N PHE A 56 4.86 8.50 -2.35
CA PHE A 56 4.79 9.55 -1.33
C PHE A 56 3.52 9.42 -0.50
N GLU A 57 2.35 9.49 -1.16
CA GLU A 57 1.05 9.49 -0.48
C GLU A 57 0.81 8.20 0.31
N ILE A 58 1.22 7.04 -0.23
CA ILE A 58 1.14 5.76 0.48
C ILE A 58 1.95 5.79 1.77
N ILE A 59 3.19 6.28 1.72
CA ILE A 59 4.06 6.31 2.90
C ILE A 59 3.56 7.32 3.92
N GLU A 60 3.07 8.49 3.50
CA GLU A 60 2.46 9.47 4.40
C GLU A 60 1.26 8.85 5.13
N ARG A 61 0.37 8.15 4.41
CA ARG A 61 -0.76 7.46 5.03
C ARG A 61 -0.28 6.42 6.04
N ILE A 62 0.75 5.63 5.73
CA ILE A 62 1.23 4.56 6.62
C ILE A 62 1.79 5.15 7.90
N ASP A 63 2.56 6.23 7.77
CA ASP A 63 3.15 6.98 8.88
C ASP A 63 2.05 7.60 9.77
N GLU A 64 1.00 8.19 9.17
CA GLU A 64 -0.14 8.75 9.89
C GLU A 64 -0.96 7.71 10.66
N GLN A 65 -1.21 6.55 10.06
CA GLN A 65 -1.98 5.48 10.70
C GLN A 65 -1.11 4.60 11.61
N ASN A 66 0.21 4.76 11.55
CA ASN A 66 1.20 3.98 12.27
C ASN A 66 1.00 2.45 12.10
N THR A 67 0.54 2.03 10.92
CA THR A 67 0.33 0.61 10.57
C THR A 67 0.44 0.42 9.06
N PRO A 68 1.12 -0.64 8.58
CA PRO A 68 1.11 -1.01 7.17
C PRO A 68 -0.10 -1.88 6.79
N PHE A 69 -0.99 -2.18 7.75
CA PHE A 69 -2.21 -2.94 7.54
C PHE A 69 -3.39 -1.99 7.34
N TYR A 70 -3.79 -1.79 6.09
CA TYR A 70 -4.99 -1.05 5.72
C TYR A 70 -6.17 -1.99 5.63
N ALA A 71 -7.19 -1.76 6.46
CA ALA A 71 -8.43 -2.54 6.42
C ALA A 71 -9.22 -2.34 5.10
N ASP A 72 -9.06 -1.18 4.47
CA ASP A 72 -9.80 -0.80 3.25
C ASP A 72 -9.13 -1.27 1.95
N ILE A 73 -8.03 -2.03 2.02
CA ILE A 73 -7.30 -2.56 0.87
C ILE A 73 -6.78 -3.96 1.16
N ASP A 74 -6.45 -4.68 0.09
CA ASP A 74 -5.51 -5.77 0.19
C ASP A 74 -4.12 -5.24 0.60
N SER A 75 -3.84 -5.31 1.91
CA SER A 75 -2.54 -4.93 2.48
C SER A 75 -1.38 -5.71 1.86
N MET A 76 -1.64 -6.90 1.33
CA MET A 76 -0.65 -7.69 0.61
C MET A 76 -0.31 -7.05 -0.74
N GLU A 77 -1.32 -6.67 -1.53
CA GLU A 77 -1.10 -5.97 -2.81
C GLU A 77 -0.35 -4.65 -2.57
N LEU A 78 -0.71 -3.91 -1.51
CA LEU A 78 -0.02 -2.66 -1.16
C LEU A 78 1.47 -2.89 -0.94
N MET A 79 1.83 -3.85 -0.07
CA MET A 79 3.24 -4.13 0.23
C MET A 79 3.97 -4.74 -0.95
N GLU A 80 3.33 -5.58 -1.75
CA GLU A 80 3.88 -6.09 -3.00
C GLU A 80 4.26 -4.92 -3.91
N LYS A 81 3.33 -3.98 -4.16
CA LYS A 81 3.58 -2.85 -5.07
C LYS A 81 4.62 -1.90 -4.51
N LEU A 82 4.59 -1.59 -3.21
CA LEU A 82 5.62 -0.77 -2.59
C LEU A 82 7.01 -1.43 -2.68
N SER A 83 7.08 -2.75 -2.51
CA SER A 83 8.33 -3.51 -2.67
C SER A 83 8.84 -3.52 -4.12
N SER A 84 7.99 -3.25 -5.11
CA SER A 84 8.38 -3.16 -6.52
C SER A 84 9.02 -1.82 -6.89
N VAL A 85 8.75 -0.75 -6.12
CA VAL A 85 9.25 0.62 -6.37
C VAL A 85 10.79 0.67 -6.32
N SER A 86 11.41 1.53 -7.14
CA SER A 86 12.87 1.63 -7.20
C SER A 86 13.50 2.13 -5.89
N SER A 87 14.76 1.74 -5.66
CA SER A 87 15.53 2.21 -4.49
C SER A 87 15.67 3.73 -4.49
N ASP A 88 15.86 4.36 -5.65
CA ASP A 88 15.96 5.82 -5.79
C ASP A 88 14.76 6.54 -5.17
N ILE A 89 13.53 6.07 -5.45
CA ILE A 89 12.30 6.65 -4.90
C ILE A 89 12.14 6.32 -3.42
N LEU A 90 12.34 5.06 -3.03
CA LEU A 90 12.15 4.63 -1.63
C LEU A 90 13.15 5.27 -0.67
N SER A 91 14.38 5.53 -1.11
CA SER A 91 15.45 6.10 -0.30
C SER A 91 15.13 7.51 0.21
N VAL A 92 14.31 8.28 -0.52
CA VAL A 92 13.81 9.60 -0.11
C VAL A 92 13.02 9.51 1.20
N TYR A 93 12.34 8.38 1.43
CA TYR A 93 11.45 8.15 2.56
C TYR A 93 12.03 7.22 3.62
N LYS A 94 13.34 6.95 3.57
CA LYS A 94 14.03 6.00 4.44
C LYS A 94 13.63 6.12 5.91
N SER A 95 13.65 7.32 6.48
CA SER A 95 13.34 7.50 7.91
C SER A 95 11.92 7.09 8.28
N LYS A 96 10.92 7.24 7.38
CA LYS A 96 9.55 6.83 7.64
C LYS A 96 9.38 5.32 7.46
N LEU A 97 10.00 4.78 6.40
CA LEU A 97 10.03 3.34 6.14
C LEU A 97 10.73 2.57 7.28
N ASP A 98 11.84 3.08 7.81
CA ASP A 98 12.54 2.48 8.95
C ASP A 98 11.63 2.40 10.18
N LYS A 99 10.92 3.49 10.50
CA LYS A 99 9.96 3.51 11.61
C LYS A 99 8.82 2.51 11.41
N MET A 100 8.27 2.45 10.20
CA MET A 100 7.22 1.49 9.84
C MET A 100 7.71 0.05 10.03
N ILE A 101 8.88 -0.28 9.50
CA ILE A 101 9.49 -1.62 9.59
C ILE A 101 9.76 -1.97 11.04
N GLU A 102 10.38 -1.06 11.81
CA GLU A 102 10.62 -1.27 13.24
C GLU A 102 9.33 -1.51 14.02
N ASN A 103 8.24 -0.81 13.67
CA ASN A 103 6.95 -0.98 14.33
C ASN A 103 6.36 -2.37 14.05
N VAL A 104 6.48 -2.87 12.81
CA VAL A 104 6.08 -4.24 12.44
C VAL A 104 6.89 -5.26 13.21
N GLU A 105 8.21 -5.13 13.22
CA GLU A 105 9.14 -6.08 13.85
C GLU A 105 8.99 -6.09 15.38
N LYS A 106 8.93 -4.91 16.03
CA LYS A 106 8.87 -4.80 17.50
C LYS A 106 7.56 -5.31 18.08
N ASN A 107 6.45 -5.13 17.36
CA ASN A 107 5.12 -5.51 17.82
C ASN A 107 4.64 -6.84 17.23
N ASP A 108 5.48 -7.52 16.44
CA ASP A 108 5.18 -8.81 15.82
C ASP A 108 3.86 -8.80 15.01
N LEU A 109 3.60 -7.68 14.32
CA LEU A 109 2.28 -7.41 13.75
C LEU A 109 1.85 -8.44 12.69
N ILE A 110 2.80 -9.05 11.99
CA ILE A 110 2.54 -10.08 10.98
C ILE A 110 2.00 -11.36 11.62
N ASN A 111 2.60 -11.81 12.73
CA ASN A 111 2.11 -12.99 13.43
C ASN A 111 0.78 -12.72 14.14
N LEU A 112 0.54 -11.48 14.57
CA LEU A 112 -0.76 -11.08 15.14
C LEU A 112 -1.87 -10.99 14.08
N ALA A 113 -1.55 -11.04 12.78
CA ALA A 113 -2.52 -11.00 11.68
C ALA A 113 -3.15 -12.37 11.36
N ASP A 114 -3.10 -13.35 12.27
CA ASP A 114 -3.67 -14.71 12.14
C ASP A 114 -5.13 -14.76 11.65
N ILE A 115 -5.91 -13.74 11.98
CA ILE A 115 -7.33 -13.66 11.59
C ILE A 115 -7.47 -13.40 10.08
N TRP A 116 -6.48 -12.75 9.46
CA TRP A 116 -6.56 -12.19 8.10
C TRP A 116 -5.48 -12.72 7.16
N MET A 117 -4.46 -13.44 7.66
CA MET A 117 -3.37 -14.01 6.86
C MET A 117 -3.05 -15.44 7.29
N PHE A 118 -2.98 -16.34 6.32
CA PHE A 118 -2.42 -17.68 6.50
C PHE A 118 -0.88 -17.63 6.58
N ASP A 119 -0.25 -18.71 7.06
CA ASP A 119 1.20 -18.72 7.26
C ASP A 119 2.01 -18.44 5.97
N GLU A 120 1.58 -18.98 4.82
CA GLU A 120 2.21 -18.68 3.52
C GLU A 120 2.10 -17.19 3.15
N GLN A 121 0.98 -16.56 3.50
CA GLN A 121 0.74 -15.14 3.26
C GLN A 121 1.61 -14.26 4.15
N LYS A 122 1.79 -14.66 5.41
CA LYS A 122 2.70 -13.97 6.35
C LYS A 122 4.15 -14.02 5.87
N GLU A 123 4.61 -15.18 5.41
CA GLU A 123 5.96 -15.35 4.85
C GLU A 123 6.16 -14.45 3.62
N THR A 124 5.16 -14.42 2.73
CA THR A 124 5.17 -13.55 1.55
C THR A 124 5.23 -12.06 1.94
N TYR A 125 4.40 -11.64 2.91
CA TYR A 125 4.36 -10.27 3.40
C TYR A 125 5.69 -9.84 4.03
N GLN A 126 6.30 -10.72 4.84
CA GLN A 126 7.63 -10.50 5.40
C GLN A 126 8.67 -10.35 4.28
N GLY A 127 8.60 -11.17 3.23
CA GLY A 127 9.45 -11.05 2.06
C GLY A 127 9.38 -9.66 1.40
N TYR A 128 8.20 -9.07 1.30
CA TYR A 128 8.05 -7.70 0.78
C TYR A 128 8.71 -6.65 1.68
N ILE A 129 8.58 -6.79 3.01
CA ILE A 129 9.28 -5.92 3.97
C ILE A 129 10.79 -6.03 3.80
N ASP A 130 11.32 -7.25 3.67
CA ASP A 130 12.75 -7.48 3.52
C ASP A 130 13.29 -6.85 2.22
N VAL A 131 12.53 -6.94 1.12
CA VAL A 131 12.88 -6.26 -0.14
C VAL A 131 12.95 -4.74 0.04
N ILE A 132 11.96 -4.14 0.69
CA ILE A 132 11.94 -2.69 0.96
C ILE A 132 13.13 -2.31 1.85
N LYS A 133 13.36 -3.06 2.92
CA LYS A 133 14.47 -2.86 3.86
C LYS A 133 15.82 -2.90 3.15
N ASN A 134 16.02 -3.87 2.25
CA ASN A 134 17.23 -3.98 1.45
C ASN A 134 17.39 -2.80 0.50
N LYS A 135 16.31 -2.33 -0.13
CA LYS A 135 16.36 -1.19 -1.07
C LYS A 135 16.70 0.15 -0.41
N ILE A 136 16.39 0.34 0.87
CA ILE A 136 16.69 1.60 1.60
C ILE A 136 18.03 1.55 2.38
N HIS A 137 18.66 0.37 2.46
CA HIS A 137 19.93 0.16 3.17
C HIS A 137 21.09 -0.31 2.30
N GLY A 138 20.83 -0.90 1.14
CA GLY A 138 21.83 -1.27 0.13
C GLY A 138 22.14 -0.12 -0.81
#